data_AF-A0A661MJ05-F1
#
_entry.id   AF-A0A661MJ05-F1
#
_cell.length_a   1.000
_cell.length_b   1.000
_cell.length_c   1.000
_cell.angle_alpha   90.00
_cell.angle_beta   90.00
_cell.angle_gamma   90.00
#
_symmetry.space_group_name_H-M   'P 1'
#
loop_
_entity.id
_entity.type
_entity.pdbx_description
1 polymer ?
#
loop_
_entity_poly.entity_id
_entity_poly.type
_entity_poly.pdbx_seq_one_letter_code
_entity_poly.pdbx_strand_id
1 'polypeptide(L)'
;LDPDDCLAQMILHELCHSLIEGVESLDLADFGLDNDSERDVTREHACLRLQAWLTEKYGLRQALAPTTDFRSYYDDLPEDPLADDGDPATVAAKLGAARSEEAPWAPHLREGLEATAKILNVARQLGAADPKAEKPPIWSELRH
;
A
#
# COMPACT_ATOMS: atom_id res chain seq x y z
N LEU A 1 -2.18 11.24 -13.99
CA LEU A 1 -1.51 10.71 -12.80
C LEU A 1 -2.50 10.87 -11.68
N ASP A 2 -3.06 9.76 -11.25
CA ASP A 2 -3.93 9.76 -10.08
C ASP A 2 -3.07 9.92 -8.81
N PRO A 3 -3.62 10.41 -7.68
CA PRO A 3 -2.82 10.69 -6.48
C PRO A 3 -2.05 9.48 -5.91
N ASP A 4 -2.47 8.28 -6.29
CA ASP A 4 -1.90 6.98 -5.94
C ASP A 4 -0.75 6.53 -6.86
N ASP A 5 -0.52 7.19 -8.00
CA ASP A 5 0.70 7.02 -8.82
C ASP A 5 1.88 7.78 -8.19
N CYS A 6 2.41 7.28 -7.07
CA CYS A 6 3.53 7.93 -6.39
C CYS A 6 4.62 6.96 -5.93
N LEU A 7 5.86 7.46 -5.82
CA LEU A 7 7.00 6.66 -5.35
C LEU A 7 6.74 6.06 -3.95
N ALA A 8 5.99 6.76 -3.10
CA ALA A 8 5.66 6.25 -1.77
C ALA A 8 4.73 5.01 -1.83
N GLN A 9 3.82 4.95 -2.82
CA GLN A 9 2.97 3.78 -3.05
C GLN A 9 3.82 2.60 -3.50
N MET A 10 4.70 2.79 -4.49
CA MET A 10 5.60 1.75 -4.98
C MET A 10 6.49 1.19 -3.86
N ILE A 11 7.14 2.06 -3.08
CA ILE A 11 8.00 1.63 -1.96
C ILE A 11 7.19 0.85 -0.92
N LEU A 12 5.99 1.32 -0.57
CA LEU A 12 5.16 0.63 0.39
C LEU A 12 4.73 -0.76 -0.11
N HIS A 13 4.38 -0.87 -1.38
CA HIS A 13 3.98 -2.12 -2.01
C HIS A 13 5.10 -3.17 -1.94
N GLU A 14 6.32 -2.80 -2.32
CA GLU A 14 7.49 -3.69 -2.21
C GLU A 14 7.81 -4.06 -0.75
N LEU A 15 7.67 -3.11 0.18
CA LEU A 15 7.82 -3.42 1.61
C LEU A 15 6.77 -4.42 2.09
N CYS A 16 5.54 -4.33 1.60
CA CYS A 16 4.49 -5.29 1.92
C CYS A 16 4.83 -6.67 1.35
N HIS A 17 5.34 -6.79 0.12
CA HIS A 17 5.83 -8.08 -0.40
C HIS A 17 6.94 -8.67 0.46
N SER A 18 7.92 -7.86 0.87
CA SER A 18 9.00 -8.33 1.75
C SER A 18 8.46 -8.86 3.10
N LEU A 19 7.39 -8.27 3.62
CA LEU A 19 6.72 -8.74 4.85
C LEU A 19 5.94 -10.04 4.64
N ILE A 20 5.30 -10.20 3.48
CA ILE A 20 4.57 -11.43 3.12
C ILE A 20 5.54 -12.61 2.95
N GLU A 21 6.65 -12.39 2.25
CA GLU A 21 7.64 -13.44 1.97
C GLU A 21 8.55 -13.73 3.18
N GLY A 22 8.85 -12.71 4.00
CA GLY A 22 9.60 -12.87 5.25
C GLY A 22 11.09 -12.57 5.10
N VAL A 23 11.82 -12.64 6.22
CA VAL A 23 13.21 -12.13 6.30
C VAL A 23 14.17 -12.93 5.43
N GLU A 24 13.90 -14.22 5.25
CA GLU A 24 14.70 -15.12 4.41
C GLU A 24 14.64 -14.76 2.92
N SER A 25 13.62 -13.99 2.50
CA SER A 25 13.43 -13.57 1.11
C SER A 25 14.23 -12.33 0.73
N LEU A 26 14.78 -11.59 1.70
CA LEU A 26 15.42 -10.29 1.44
C LEU A 26 16.68 -10.37 0.56
N ASP A 27 17.33 -11.53 0.52
CA ASP A 27 18.50 -11.79 -0.33
C ASP A 27 18.13 -12.34 -1.72
N LEU A 28 16.83 -12.53 -2.00
CA LEU A 28 16.32 -13.01 -3.28
C LEU A 28 15.89 -11.83 -4.15
N ALA A 29 16.14 -11.93 -5.46
CA ALA A 29 15.55 -11.01 -6.42
C ALA A 29 14.02 -11.09 -6.34
N ASP A 30 13.36 -9.94 -6.29
CA ASP A 30 11.91 -9.78 -6.13
C ASP A 30 11.31 -10.65 -5.00
N PHE A 31 12.07 -10.85 -3.91
CA PHE A 31 11.70 -11.70 -2.78
C PHE A 31 11.43 -13.17 -3.14
N GLY A 32 11.85 -13.62 -4.33
CA GLY A 32 11.57 -14.95 -4.87
C GLY A 32 10.22 -15.09 -5.57
N LEU A 33 9.48 -13.98 -5.75
CA LEU A 33 8.22 -13.94 -6.49
C LEU A 33 8.45 -14.13 -7.99
N ASP A 34 7.43 -14.65 -8.67
CA ASP A 34 7.37 -14.86 -10.11
C ASP A 34 6.35 -13.90 -10.71
N ASN A 35 6.83 -13.01 -11.56
CA ASN A 35 6.02 -11.98 -12.22
C ASN A 35 5.42 -12.45 -13.56
N ASP A 36 5.79 -13.64 -14.05
CA ASP A 36 5.41 -14.14 -15.36
C ASP A 36 4.24 -15.15 -15.31
N SER A 37 3.76 -15.50 -14.12
CA SER A 37 2.69 -16.49 -13.94
C SER A 37 1.69 -16.12 -12.85
N GLU A 38 0.53 -16.76 -12.85
CA GLU A 38 -0.51 -16.57 -11.83
C GLU A 38 -0.16 -17.23 -10.48
N ARG A 39 1.04 -17.82 -10.34
CA ARG A 39 1.47 -18.57 -9.15
C ARG A 39 1.32 -17.73 -7.88
N ASP A 40 1.61 -16.43 -7.98
CA ASP A 40 1.75 -15.55 -6.82
C ASP A 40 0.58 -14.56 -6.66
N VAL A 41 -0.55 -14.77 -7.37
CA VAL A 41 -1.76 -13.93 -7.22
C VAL A 41 -2.26 -13.88 -5.77
N THR A 42 -2.17 -14.99 -5.04
CA THR A 42 -2.55 -15.01 -3.61
C THR A 42 -1.57 -14.18 -2.75
N ARG A 43 -0.29 -14.11 -3.13
CA ARG A 43 0.72 -13.28 -2.45
C ARG A 43 0.48 -11.80 -2.72
N GLU A 44 0.12 -11.46 -3.95
CA GLU A 44 -0.32 -10.13 -4.34
C GLU A 44 -1.53 -9.68 -3.51
N HIS A 45 -2.58 -10.50 -3.45
CA HIS A 45 -3.74 -10.22 -2.61
C HIS A 45 -3.39 -10.04 -1.13
N ALA A 46 -2.45 -10.84 -0.60
CA ALA A 46 -1.99 -10.71 0.77
C ALA A 46 -1.22 -9.40 1.01
N CYS A 47 -0.38 -9.01 0.05
CA CYS A 47 0.33 -7.73 0.02
C CYS A 47 -0.68 -6.57 0.07
N LEU A 48 -1.71 -6.61 -0.77
CA LEU A 48 -2.76 -5.59 -0.84
C LEU A 48 -3.59 -5.49 0.45
N ARG A 49 -3.96 -6.62 1.07
CA ARG A 49 -4.63 -6.63 2.39
C ARG A 49 -3.74 -6.00 3.46
N LEU A 50 -2.46 -6.35 3.49
CA LEU A 50 -1.51 -5.80 4.44
C LEU A 50 -1.30 -4.29 4.22
N GLN A 51 -1.16 -3.87 2.97
CA GLN A 51 -1.04 -2.46 2.58
C GLN A 51 -2.24 -1.64 3.06
N ALA A 52 -3.46 -2.12 2.82
CA ALA A 52 -4.67 -1.48 3.30
C ALA A 52 -4.68 -1.37 4.84
N TRP A 53 -4.34 -2.45 5.54
CA TRP A 53 -4.32 -2.49 7.00
C TRP A 53 -3.29 -1.54 7.62
N LEU A 54 -2.06 -1.51 7.07
CA LEU A 54 -0.97 -0.65 7.55
C LEU A 54 -1.28 0.84 7.37
N THR A 55 -1.98 1.18 6.28
CA THR A 55 -2.25 2.56 5.89
C THR A 55 -3.50 3.16 6.53
N GLU A 56 -4.46 2.31 6.94
CA GLU A 56 -5.73 2.72 7.55
C GLU A 56 -5.52 3.66 8.74
N LYS A 57 -4.65 3.26 9.69
CA LYS A 57 -4.37 4.04 10.92
C LYS A 57 -3.81 5.44 10.66
N TYR A 58 -3.33 5.70 9.45
CA TYR A 58 -2.75 6.98 9.04
C TYR A 58 -3.63 7.75 8.05
N GLY A 59 -4.80 7.23 7.67
CA GLY A 59 -5.65 7.82 6.63
C GLY A 59 -4.99 7.86 5.25
N LEU A 60 -4.11 6.88 4.99
CA LEU A 60 -3.31 6.75 3.75
C LEU A 60 -3.90 5.76 2.74
N ARG A 61 -4.91 4.96 3.13
CA ARG A 61 -5.42 3.82 2.34
C ARG A 61 -5.77 4.15 0.89
N GLN A 62 -6.42 5.28 0.64
CA GLN A 62 -6.76 5.72 -0.71
C GLN A 62 -5.58 6.38 -1.43
N ALA A 63 -4.76 7.15 -0.72
CA ALA A 63 -3.65 7.90 -1.32
C ALA A 63 -2.48 6.99 -1.73
N LEU A 64 -2.40 5.80 -1.14
CA LEU A 64 -1.41 4.77 -1.45
C LEU A 64 -2.10 3.49 -1.94
N ALA A 65 -3.27 3.59 -2.58
CA ALA A 65 -3.93 2.44 -3.21
C ALA A 65 -3.07 1.93 -4.39
N PRO A 66 -3.16 0.64 -4.76
CA PRO A 66 -2.47 0.16 -5.96
C PRO A 66 -3.07 0.79 -7.23
N THR A 67 -2.24 1.01 -8.25
CA THR A 67 -2.67 1.43 -9.59
C THR A 67 -2.62 0.30 -10.61
N THR A 68 -2.43 -0.94 -10.14
CA THR A 68 -2.36 -2.17 -10.93
C THR A 68 -3.76 -2.74 -11.26
N ASP A 69 -3.79 -3.81 -12.05
CA ASP A 69 -5.02 -4.53 -12.40
C ASP A 69 -5.76 -5.12 -11.18
N PHE A 70 -5.12 -5.21 -10.02
CA PHE A 70 -5.71 -5.65 -8.75
C PHE A 70 -6.41 -4.53 -7.98
N ARG A 71 -6.57 -3.34 -8.57
CA ARG A 71 -7.27 -2.22 -7.93
C ARG A 71 -8.70 -2.58 -7.51
N SER A 72 -9.45 -3.32 -8.34
CA SER A 72 -10.81 -3.76 -7.99
C SER A 72 -10.83 -4.61 -6.71
N TYR A 73 -9.89 -5.56 -6.59
CA TYR A 73 -9.73 -6.36 -5.38
C TYR A 73 -9.46 -5.49 -4.14
N TYR A 74 -8.56 -4.51 -4.26
CA TYR A 74 -8.22 -3.60 -3.16
C TYR A 74 -9.39 -2.72 -2.72
N ASP A 75 -10.15 -2.18 -3.68
CA ASP A 75 -11.31 -1.34 -3.41
C ASP A 75 -12.48 -2.12 -2.77
N ASP A 76 -12.59 -3.42 -3.08
CA ASP A 76 -13.59 -4.32 -2.51
C ASP A 76 -13.23 -4.83 -1.10
N LEU A 77 -12.02 -4.54 -0.59
CA LEU A 77 -11.61 -4.97 0.75
C LEU A 77 -12.52 -4.38 1.84
N PRO A 78 -12.86 -5.18 2.87
CA PRO A 78 -13.64 -4.70 4.01
C PRO A 78 -12.90 -3.60 4.81
N GLU A 79 -13.62 -3.00 5.76
CA GLU A 79 -13.04 -1.99 6.66
C GLU A 79 -11.84 -2.54 7.43
N ASP A 80 -11.94 -3.76 7.96
CA ASP A 80 -10.80 -4.53 8.48
C ASP A 80 -10.31 -5.54 7.42
N PRO A 81 -9.22 -5.25 6.68
CA PRO A 81 -8.73 -6.11 5.61
C PRO A 81 -8.25 -7.49 6.09
N LEU A 82 -8.06 -7.67 7.40
CA LEU A 82 -7.62 -8.94 7.99
C LEU A 82 -8.78 -9.78 8.55
N ALA A 83 -10.02 -9.29 8.53
CA ALA A 83 -11.18 -10.00 9.09
C ALA A 83 -11.78 -11.06 8.15
N ASP A 84 -11.32 -11.17 6.90
CA ASP A 84 -11.92 -12.07 5.92
C ASP A 84 -11.36 -13.49 6.02
N ASP A 85 -12.07 -14.37 6.73
CA ASP A 85 -11.64 -15.76 6.95
C ASP A 85 -11.88 -16.68 5.73
N GLY A 86 -12.47 -16.18 4.64
CA GLY A 86 -12.73 -16.95 3.41
C GLY A 86 -11.63 -16.82 2.34
N ASP A 87 -10.85 -15.74 2.39
CA ASP A 87 -9.77 -15.48 1.43
C ASP A 87 -8.44 -16.11 1.89
N PRO A 88 -7.83 -17.00 1.09
CA PRO A 88 -6.51 -17.57 1.38
C PRO A 88 -5.41 -16.53 1.68
N ALA A 89 -5.51 -15.32 1.10
CA ALA A 89 -4.56 -14.23 1.30
C ALA A 89 -4.52 -13.71 2.75
N THR A 90 -5.63 -13.82 3.49
CA THR A 90 -5.76 -13.26 4.85
C THR A 90 -4.74 -13.85 5.82
N VAL A 91 -4.43 -15.14 5.70
CA VAL A 91 -3.45 -15.80 6.59
C VAL A 91 -2.06 -15.18 6.42
N ALA A 92 -1.62 -15.00 5.17
CA ALA A 92 -0.33 -14.41 4.87
C ALA A 92 -0.28 -12.92 5.27
N ALA A 93 -1.37 -12.17 5.04
CA ALA A 93 -1.47 -10.78 5.47
C ALA A 93 -1.37 -10.62 7.00
N LYS A 94 -2.02 -11.51 7.78
CA LYS A 94 -1.90 -11.53 9.25
C LYS A 94 -0.46 -11.79 9.72
N LEU A 95 0.26 -12.69 9.04
CA LEU A 95 1.68 -12.94 9.33
C LEU A 95 2.55 -11.73 9.00
N GLY A 96 2.33 -11.08 7.85
CA GLY A 96 3.03 -9.85 7.49
C GLY A 96 2.75 -8.71 8.47
N ALA A 97 1.52 -8.59 8.97
CA ALA A 97 1.17 -7.61 10.00
C ALA A 97 1.96 -7.84 11.30
N ALA A 98 2.10 -9.09 11.74
CA ALA A 98 2.93 -9.42 12.91
C ALA A 98 4.41 -9.06 12.69
N ARG A 99 4.98 -9.41 11.53
CA ARG A 99 6.37 -9.07 11.15
C ARG A 99 6.64 -7.58 11.07
N SER A 100 5.63 -6.77 10.76
CA SER A 100 5.78 -5.31 10.62
C SER A 100 6.27 -4.62 11.91
N GLU A 101 6.11 -5.28 13.06
CA GLU A 101 6.53 -4.81 14.38
C GLU A 101 7.90 -5.40 14.81
N GLU A 102 8.56 -6.18 13.94
CA GLU A 102 9.84 -6.84 14.20
C GLU A 102 10.96 -6.30 13.28
N ALA A 103 12.21 -6.51 13.68
CA ALA A 103 13.35 -6.22 12.83
C ALA A 103 13.36 -7.17 11.61
N PRO A 104 13.78 -6.70 10.40
CA PRO A 104 14.40 -5.40 10.12
C PRO A 104 13.43 -4.27 9.74
N TRP A 105 12.11 -4.53 9.67
CA TRP A 105 11.13 -3.55 9.22
C TRP A 105 10.82 -2.48 10.27
N ALA A 106 10.68 -2.89 11.53
CA ALA A 106 10.55 -1.97 12.64
C ALA A 106 11.93 -1.36 13.01
N PRO A 107 12.00 -0.05 13.33
CA PRO A 107 10.90 0.91 13.40
C PRO A 107 10.58 1.63 12.07
N HIS A 108 11.38 1.37 11.03
CA HIS A 108 11.46 2.18 9.81
C HIS A 108 10.14 2.27 9.04
N LEU A 109 9.40 1.16 8.94
CA LEU A 109 8.09 1.15 8.27
C LEU A 109 7.11 2.10 8.93
N ARG A 110 7.01 2.06 10.26
CA ARG A 110 6.12 2.92 11.04
C ARG A 110 6.50 4.39 10.86
N GLU A 111 7.79 4.71 10.98
CA GLU A 111 8.30 6.08 10.81
C GLU A 111 8.06 6.61 9.40
N GLY A 112 8.23 5.79 8.37
CA GLY A 112 7.95 6.12 6.99
C GLY A 112 6.47 6.45 6.76
N LEU A 113 5.56 5.61 7.26
CA LEU A 113 4.12 5.85 7.17
C LEU A 113 3.70 7.14 7.91
N GLU A 114 4.24 7.38 9.12
CA GLU A 114 4.00 8.62 9.87
C GLU A 114 4.49 9.86 9.12
N ALA A 115 5.66 9.79 8.48
CA ALA A 115 6.19 10.89 7.68
C ALA A 115 5.34 11.16 6.43
N THR A 116 4.94 10.11 5.71
CA THR A 116 4.06 10.20 4.54
C THR A 116 2.71 10.82 4.91
N ALA A 117 2.13 10.45 6.05
CA ALA A 117 0.89 11.06 6.55
C ALA A 117 1.02 12.57 6.79
N LYS A 118 2.15 13.03 7.34
CA LYS A 118 2.41 14.47 7.54
C LYS A 118 2.47 15.22 6.21
N ILE A 119 3.16 14.66 5.21
CA ILE A 119 3.26 15.25 3.87
C ILE A 119 1.88 15.34 3.22
N LEU A 120 1.10 14.25 3.26
CA LEU A 120 -0.23 14.23 2.66
C LEU A 120 -1.17 15.24 3.32
N ASN A 121 -1.09 15.41 4.64
CA ASN A 121 -1.89 16.40 5.35
C ASN A 121 -1.58 17.84 4.90
N VAL A 122 -0.29 18.17 4.72
CA VAL A 122 0.11 19.48 4.16
C VAL A 122 -0.41 19.63 2.73
N ALA A 123 -0.26 18.61 1.89
CA ALA A 123 -0.75 18.64 0.51
C ALA A 123 -2.27 18.87 0.44
N ARG A 124 -3.05 18.18 1.30
CA ARG A 124 -4.51 18.35 1.40
C ARG A 124 -4.89 19.78 1.78
N GLN A 125 -4.21 20.39 2.74
CA GLN A 125 -4.45 21.78 3.16
C GLN A 125 -4.19 22.79 2.04
N LEU A 126 -3.30 22.46 1.10
CA LEU A 126 -2.99 23.27 -0.06
C LEU A 126 -3.93 23.01 -1.26
N GLY A 127 -4.94 22.15 -1.10
CA GLY A 127 -5.92 21.88 -2.14
C GLY A 127 -5.55 20.75 -3.10
N ALA A 128 -4.53 19.93 -2.79
CA ALA A 128 -4.07 18.86 -3.67
C ALA A 128 -5.16 17.83 -4.05
N ALA A 129 -6.21 17.71 -3.23
CA ALA A 129 -7.34 16.80 -3.45
C ALA A 129 -8.63 17.50 -3.92
N ASP A 130 -8.64 18.83 -4.05
CA ASP A 130 -9.83 19.61 -4.42
C ASP A 130 -9.60 20.33 -5.76
N PRO A 131 -10.19 19.84 -6.88
CA PRO A 131 -10.09 20.52 -8.17
C PRO A 131 -10.81 21.88 -8.19
N LYS A 132 -11.53 22.23 -7.12
CA LYS A 132 -12.19 23.53 -6.92
C LYS A 132 -11.48 24.40 -5.89
N ALA A 133 -10.32 23.98 -5.36
CA ALA A 133 -9.55 24.80 -4.43
C ALA A 133 -9.15 26.13 -5.06
N GLU A 134 -8.89 27.15 -4.22
CA GLU A 134 -8.39 28.46 -4.66
C GLU A 134 -7.07 28.34 -5.45
N LYS A 135 -6.27 27.32 -5.10
CA LYS A 135 -5.08 26.89 -5.84
C LYS A 135 -5.26 25.42 -6.22
N PRO A 136 -6.01 25.13 -7.28
CA PRO A 136 -6.26 23.75 -7.65
C PRO A 136 -4.96 23.11 -8.16
N PRO A 137 -4.86 21.77 -8.14
CA PRO A 137 -3.64 21.10 -8.57
C PRO A 137 -3.28 21.44 -10.03
N ILE A 138 -2.00 21.55 -10.38
CA ILE A 138 -1.57 21.96 -11.73
C ILE A 138 -2.17 21.07 -12.85
N TRP A 139 -2.46 19.81 -12.55
CA TRP A 139 -3.09 18.88 -13.48
C TRP A 139 -4.59 19.11 -13.70
N SER A 140 -5.29 19.85 -12.84
CA SER A 140 -6.69 20.20 -13.08
C SER A 140 -6.88 21.20 -14.22
N GLU A 141 -5.81 21.92 -14.60
CA GLU A 141 -5.82 22.86 -15.75
C GLU A 141 -5.42 22.17 -17.07
N LEU A 142 -4.85 20.97 -17.00
CA LEU A 142 -4.52 20.15 -18.17
C LEU A 142 -5.80 19.44 -18.65
N ARG A 143 -6.66 20.17 -19.37
CA ARG A 143 -7.84 19.60 -20.02
C ARG A 143 -7.41 18.56 -21.06
N HIS A 144 -7.94 17.33 -20.96
CA HIS A 144 -7.93 16.33 -22.02
C HIS A 144 -9.00 16.67 -23.08
#